data_AF-A0A1I3SK73-F1
#
_entry.id   AF-A0A1I3SK73-F1
#
_cell.length_a   1.000
_cell.length_b   1.000
_cell.length_c   1.000
_cell.angle_alpha   90.00
_cell.angle_beta   90.00
_cell.angle_gamma   90.00
#
_symmetry.space_group_name_H-M   'P 1'
#
loop_
_entity.id
_entity.type
_entity.pdbx_description
1 polymer ?
#
loop_
_entity_poly.entity_id
_entity_poly.type
_entity_poly.pdbx_seq_one_letter_code
_entity_poly.pdbx_strand_id
1 'polypeptide(L)'
;MLNVDDHVCDKQFGIDGLKFESNSVVEISGPGGWFTKKLMSSEGPLISDFVTHESNFQYSTYGIHVGQDDRLTFMGENGKLIHGYFVDCRQGSSTLHKLVALEFAPSVHRRLIIPRGVAHTFDNLEHIVTRDEPIWYSDTNNPAWNIDNDLISVIRNIKLDLFPIIQVNKHRLPDDGHLFLSKLSQALLDKPKSYLARYPVKIGATEQFIMLEPKTWGDDANELERLLNVPTIPGVEVRRNRYALTGPSSWTLVPNTSACVADILHLPTAIDENIINKTKYLHARTKKCYTLLNHQGLDIEFEFVDLRNDSETFGVSSRLKITCDPRINITIENGIAYSIRCAKNVLVRCEHEVFVDENEPRSDIPMFNNDLILITDDILEYGLQRPKIRCPDSVVYQMAKLEQQMEITE
;
A
#
# COMPACT_ATOMS: atom_id res chain seq x y z
N MET A 1 -13.58 10.87 -24.13
CA MET A 1 -12.74 10.06 -23.23
C MET A 1 -11.63 9.45 -24.08
N LEU A 2 -10.39 9.48 -23.60
CA LEU A 2 -9.21 8.93 -24.28
C LEU A 2 -8.99 7.51 -23.76
N ASN A 3 -9.11 6.51 -24.65
CA ASN A 3 -8.77 5.13 -24.32
C ASN A 3 -7.23 4.97 -24.35
N VAL A 4 -6.69 4.39 -23.27
CA VAL A 4 -5.26 4.14 -23.11
C VAL A 4 -5.02 2.64 -23.13
N ASP A 5 -4.31 2.20 -24.16
CA ASP A 5 -3.90 0.80 -24.33
C ASP A 5 -3.14 0.26 -23.12
N ASP A 6 -3.36 -1.01 -22.79
CA ASP A 6 -2.83 -1.66 -21.59
C ASP A 6 -1.31 -1.79 -21.57
N HIS A 7 -0.67 -1.78 -22.75
CA HIS A 7 0.79 -1.86 -22.89
C HIS A 7 1.48 -0.50 -22.74
N VAL A 8 0.71 0.60 -22.71
CA VAL A 8 1.27 1.94 -22.54
C VAL A 8 1.64 2.17 -21.08
N CYS A 9 2.93 2.09 -20.77
CA CYS A 9 3.46 2.34 -19.42
C CYS A 9 3.97 3.78 -19.23
N ASP A 10 4.39 4.45 -20.31
CA ASP A 10 4.90 5.83 -20.26
C ASP A 10 4.16 6.72 -21.25
N LYS A 11 3.38 7.69 -20.76
CA LYS A 11 2.60 8.60 -21.62
C LYS A 11 2.17 9.87 -20.89
N GLN A 12 2.52 11.02 -21.45
CA GLN A 12 2.02 12.33 -21.02
C GLN A 12 0.60 12.57 -21.54
N PHE A 13 -0.24 13.18 -20.71
CA PHE A 13 -1.56 13.63 -21.07
C PHE A 13 -1.65 15.15 -21.16
N GLY A 14 -2.73 15.66 -21.73
CA GLY A 14 -2.85 17.06 -22.11
C GLY A 14 -2.77 18.09 -20.97
N ILE A 15 -2.65 17.68 -19.71
CA ILE A 15 -2.40 18.52 -18.54
C ILE A 15 -0.93 18.36 -18.14
N ASP A 16 -0.22 19.47 -17.94
CA ASP A 16 1.21 19.43 -17.61
C ASP A 16 1.48 18.60 -16.34
N GLY A 17 2.42 17.66 -16.42
CA GLY A 17 2.73 16.68 -15.37
C GLY A 17 1.78 15.47 -15.22
N LEU A 18 0.56 15.48 -15.78
CA LEU A 18 -0.34 14.32 -15.75
C LEU A 18 0.17 13.24 -16.73
N LYS A 19 0.60 12.09 -16.23
CA LYS A 19 1.19 11.04 -17.07
C LYS A 19 1.11 9.64 -16.46
N PHE A 20 1.19 8.61 -17.30
CA PHE A 20 1.64 7.30 -16.85
C PHE A 20 3.17 7.24 -16.83
N GLU A 21 3.70 6.55 -15.84
CA GLU A 21 5.10 6.13 -15.73
C GLU A 21 5.21 4.64 -15.41
N SER A 22 6.28 4.00 -15.86
CA SER A 22 6.59 2.62 -15.53
C SER A 22 6.86 2.41 -14.04
N ASN A 23 6.38 1.28 -13.51
CA ASN A 23 6.72 0.77 -12.18
C ASN A 23 7.84 -0.27 -12.27
N SER A 24 8.57 -0.46 -11.16
CA SER A 24 9.56 -1.54 -11.02
C SER A 24 8.87 -2.81 -10.54
N VAL A 25 8.77 -3.80 -11.43
CA VAL A 25 8.13 -5.09 -11.18
C VAL A 25 9.12 -6.22 -11.47
N VAL A 26 9.30 -7.09 -10.49
CA VAL A 26 10.18 -8.26 -10.57
C VAL A 26 9.34 -9.51 -10.71
N GLU A 27 9.60 -10.30 -11.74
CA GLU A 27 9.07 -11.66 -11.87
C GLU A 27 9.90 -12.60 -11.00
N ILE A 28 9.24 -13.34 -10.11
CA ILE A 28 9.90 -14.29 -9.22
C ILE A 28 9.88 -15.65 -9.94
N SER A 29 11.05 -16.08 -10.45
CA SER A 29 11.21 -17.34 -11.17
C SER A 29 12.07 -18.35 -10.40
N GLY A 30 11.82 -19.65 -10.56
CA GLY A 30 12.51 -20.75 -9.87
C GLY A 30 11.73 -21.33 -8.67
N PRO A 31 12.36 -22.05 -7.72
CA PRO A 31 11.72 -22.49 -6.47
C PRO A 31 11.47 -21.30 -5.50
N GLY A 32 11.14 -20.14 -6.07
CA GLY A 32 11.08 -18.83 -5.41
C GLY A 32 9.81 -18.66 -4.60
N GLY A 33 9.68 -19.39 -3.50
CA GLY A 33 8.64 -19.15 -2.50
C GLY A 33 7.21 -19.34 -3.02
N TRP A 34 6.29 -18.58 -2.42
CA TRP A 34 4.86 -18.64 -2.73
C TRP A 34 4.44 -17.61 -3.77
N PHE A 35 5.25 -16.58 -4.00
CA PHE A 35 4.87 -15.40 -4.77
C PHE A 35 5.45 -15.46 -6.17
N THR A 36 4.71 -14.95 -7.14
CA THR A 36 5.10 -14.97 -8.56
C THR A 36 5.63 -13.63 -9.05
N LYS A 37 5.24 -12.54 -8.38
CA LYS A 37 5.68 -11.18 -8.71
C LYS A 37 5.88 -10.34 -7.46
N LYS A 38 6.79 -9.38 -7.54
CA LYS A 38 6.97 -8.30 -6.58
C LYS A 38 6.88 -6.96 -7.31
N LEU A 39 5.93 -6.11 -6.93
CA LEU A 39 5.92 -4.69 -7.28
C LEU A 39 6.58 -3.94 -6.12
N MET A 40 7.71 -3.31 -6.41
CA MET A 40 8.50 -2.58 -5.41
C MET A 40 7.98 -1.15 -5.20
N SER A 41 8.29 -0.53 -4.06
CA SER A 41 8.09 0.92 -3.89
C SER A 41 8.78 1.76 -4.95
N SER A 42 8.06 2.71 -5.53
CA SER A 42 8.58 3.63 -6.54
C SER A 42 9.70 4.50 -5.98
N GLU A 43 10.68 4.82 -6.82
CA GLU A 43 11.76 5.75 -6.50
C GLU A 43 11.26 7.03 -5.79
N GLY A 44 12.04 7.55 -4.86
CA GLY A 44 11.63 8.69 -4.02
C GLY A 44 11.30 8.20 -2.61
N PRO A 45 10.31 8.75 -1.91
CA PRO A 45 10.13 8.56 -0.46
C PRO A 45 9.85 7.12 -0.01
N LEU A 46 9.52 6.19 -0.91
CA LEU A 46 9.16 4.79 -0.67
C LEU A 46 7.92 4.53 0.19
N ILE A 47 7.24 5.59 0.65
CA ILE A 47 6.02 5.50 1.44
C ILE A 47 4.88 5.01 0.56
N SER A 48 4.10 4.04 1.06
CA SER A 48 2.94 3.50 0.35
C SER A 48 1.72 3.42 1.24
N ASP A 49 0.68 4.13 0.83
CA ASP A 49 -0.68 3.99 1.35
C ASP A 49 -1.50 3.15 0.35
N PHE A 50 -2.51 2.45 0.86
CA PHE A 50 -3.34 1.55 0.03
C PHE A 50 -4.81 1.83 0.25
N VAL A 51 -5.57 1.99 -0.83
CA VAL A 51 -7.02 2.18 -0.80
C VAL A 51 -7.69 0.95 -1.39
N THR A 52 -8.57 0.33 -0.62
CA THR A 52 -9.42 -0.77 -1.10
C THR A 52 -10.84 -0.27 -1.30
N HIS A 53 -11.50 -0.73 -2.37
CA HIS A 53 -12.81 -0.23 -2.78
C HIS A 53 -13.87 -1.34 -2.76
N GLU A 54 -15.00 -1.07 -2.12
CA GLU A 54 -16.16 -1.96 -2.04
C GLU A 54 -16.91 -2.12 -3.38
N SER A 55 -17.87 -3.03 -3.42
CA SER A 55 -18.76 -3.18 -4.58
C SER A 55 -19.55 -1.90 -4.85
N ASN A 56 -19.69 -1.52 -6.12
CA ASN A 56 -20.35 -0.28 -6.56
C ASN A 56 -19.75 1.01 -5.94
N PHE A 57 -18.49 0.99 -5.52
CA PHE A 57 -17.82 2.18 -4.98
C PHE A 57 -17.84 3.36 -5.98
N GLN A 58 -18.18 4.55 -5.49
CA GLN A 58 -18.18 5.79 -6.26
C GLN A 58 -17.76 6.98 -5.40
N TYR A 59 -16.87 7.80 -5.94
CA TYR A 59 -16.61 9.12 -5.36
C TYR A 59 -17.76 10.08 -5.66
N SER A 60 -18.14 10.87 -4.66
CA SER A 60 -19.14 11.95 -4.79
C SER A 60 -18.52 13.30 -5.16
N THR A 61 -17.20 13.41 -5.10
CA THR A 61 -16.43 14.63 -5.34
C THR A 61 -15.19 14.37 -6.19
N TYR A 62 -14.67 15.43 -6.80
CA TYR A 62 -13.27 15.54 -7.17
C TYR A 62 -12.45 15.89 -5.93
N GLY A 63 -11.27 15.30 -5.82
CA GLY A 63 -10.24 15.68 -4.87
C GLY A 63 -9.19 16.57 -5.53
N ILE A 64 -8.70 17.59 -4.82
CA ILE A 64 -7.55 18.40 -5.22
C ILE A 64 -6.55 18.39 -4.08
N HIS A 65 -5.38 17.79 -4.28
CA HIS A 65 -4.26 17.91 -3.35
C HIS A 65 -3.51 19.23 -3.57
N VAL A 66 -3.17 19.95 -2.50
CA VAL A 66 -2.45 21.23 -2.57
C VAL A 66 -0.94 21.03 -2.39
N GLY A 67 -0.57 20.10 -1.52
CA GLY A 67 0.79 19.76 -1.12
C GLY A 67 1.25 18.39 -1.59
N GLN A 68 0.41 17.58 -2.23
CA GLN A 68 0.75 16.20 -2.63
C GLN A 68 0.61 15.98 -4.14
N ASP A 69 1.66 15.45 -4.76
CA ASP A 69 1.53 14.73 -6.04
C ASP A 69 1.15 13.28 -5.75
N ASP A 70 0.08 12.81 -6.38
CA ASP A 70 -0.32 11.40 -6.27
C ASP A 70 0.43 10.56 -7.27
N ARG A 71 0.80 9.35 -6.83
CA ARG A 71 1.46 8.34 -7.68
C ARG A 71 0.72 7.03 -7.53
N LEU A 72 -0.35 6.92 -8.31
CA LEU A 72 -1.38 5.89 -8.15
C LEU A 72 -1.11 4.68 -9.03
N THR A 73 -0.91 3.51 -8.41
CA THR A 73 -0.93 2.22 -9.10
C THR A 73 -2.26 1.52 -8.84
N PHE A 74 -3.00 1.22 -9.90
CA PHE A 74 -4.28 0.52 -9.82
C PHE A 74 -4.09 -0.97 -10.07
N MET A 75 -4.53 -1.82 -9.16
CA MET A 75 -4.30 -3.27 -9.19
C MET A 75 -5.62 -4.00 -8.96
N GLY A 76 -5.90 -5.06 -9.70
CA GLY A 76 -7.17 -5.79 -9.58
C GLY A 76 -7.43 -6.70 -10.76
N GLU A 77 -8.66 -7.21 -10.87
CA GLU A 77 -9.03 -8.17 -11.92
C GLU A 77 -8.87 -7.58 -13.32
N ASN A 78 -8.08 -8.28 -14.15
CA ASN A 78 -7.83 -7.93 -15.54
C ASN A 78 -9.15 -7.95 -16.33
N GLY A 79 -9.58 -6.79 -16.81
CA GLY A 79 -10.76 -6.66 -17.68
C GLY A 79 -11.71 -5.53 -17.28
N LYS A 80 -11.63 -5.00 -16.05
CA LYS A 80 -12.36 -3.78 -15.69
C LYS A 80 -11.61 -2.54 -16.17
N LEU A 81 -12.33 -1.62 -16.81
CA LEU A 81 -11.80 -0.33 -17.23
C LEU A 81 -12.13 0.74 -16.19
N ILE A 82 -11.09 1.45 -15.74
CA ILE A 82 -11.18 2.58 -14.83
C ILE A 82 -11.40 3.84 -15.65
N HIS A 83 -12.31 4.71 -15.21
CA HIS A 83 -12.55 6.01 -15.82
C HIS A 83 -12.00 7.11 -14.92
N GLY A 84 -10.92 7.76 -15.33
CA GLY A 84 -10.32 8.88 -14.61
C GLY A 84 -10.70 10.22 -15.23
N TYR A 85 -11.07 11.20 -14.41
CA TYR A 85 -11.40 12.55 -14.86
C TYR A 85 -10.50 13.55 -14.15
N PHE A 86 -9.87 14.43 -14.91
CA PHE A 86 -8.84 15.35 -14.44
C PHE A 86 -9.13 16.76 -14.93
N VAL A 87 -9.04 17.74 -14.04
CA VAL A 87 -9.18 19.17 -14.36
C VAL A 87 -8.01 19.92 -13.75
N ASP A 88 -7.26 20.64 -14.59
CA ASP A 88 -6.15 21.47 -14.09
C ASP A 88 -6.68 22.71 -13.36
N CYS A 89 -6.47 22.79 -12.06
CA CYS A 89 -6.89 23.92 -11.23
C CYS A 89 -5.71 24.84 -10.85
N ARG A 90 -4.50 24.60 -11.37
CA ARG A 90 -3.30 25.30 -10.91
C ARG A 90 -3.25 26.75 -11.40
N GLN A 91 -3.08 27.66 -10.46
CA GLN A 91 -2.87 29.08 -10.75
C GLN A 91 -1.65 29.28 -11.67
N GLY A 92 -1.85 29.98 -12.79
CA GLY A 92 -0.79 30.27 -13.76
C GLY A 92 -0.41 29.11 -14.69
N SER A 93 -1.12 27.97 -14.62
CA SER A 93 -0.91 26.87 -15.56
C SER A 93 -1.31 27.26 -16.99
N SER A 94 -0.52 26.84 -17.98
CA SER A 94 -0.85 26.98 -19.40
C SER A 94 -2.03 26.10 -19.83
N THR A 95 -2.38 25.10 -19.01
CA THR A 95 -3.49 24.18 -19.22
C THR A 95 -4.64 24.39 -18.23
N LEU A 96 -4.72 25.56 -17.58
CA LEU A 96 -5.77 25.85 -16.60
C LEU A 96 -7.18 25.55 -17.14
N HIS A 97 -7.97 24.86 -16.31
CA HIS A 97 -9.32 24.34 -16.59
C HIS A 97 -9.43 23.37 -17.78
N LYS A 98 -8.30 22.90 -18.32
CA LYS A 98 -8.34 21.81 -19.28
C LYS A 98 -8.84 20.54 -18.59
N LEU A 99 -9.81 19.90 -19.23
CA LEU A 99 -10.33 18.60 -18.82
C LEU A 99 -9.66 17.50 -19.62
N VAL A 100 -9.15 16.48 -18.93
CA VAL A 100 -8.69 15.22 -19.51
C VAL A 100 -9.54 14.10 -18.91
N ALA A 101 -10.09 13.23 -19.74
CA ALA A 101 -10.80 12.03 -19.31
C ALA A 101 -10.12 10.80 -19.92
N LEU A 102 -9.72 9.86 -19.08
CA LEU A 102 -8.98 8.66 -19.45
C LEU A 102 -9.83 7.42 -19.19
N GLU A 103 -9.67 6.41 -20.04
CA GLU A 103 -10.15 5.05 -19.84
C GLU A 103 -8.96 4.10 -19.94
N PHE A 104 -8.71 3.28 -18.92
CA PHE A 104 -7.54 2.41 -18.84
C PHE A 104 -7.79 1.20 -17.94
N ALA A 105 -7.11 0.07 -18.19
CA ALA A 105 -7.14 -1.07 -17.29
C ALA A 105 -6.15 -0.90 -16.10
N PRO A 106 -6.44 -1.50 -14.93
CA PRO A 106 -5.47 -1.64 -13.84
C PRO A 106 -4.25 -2.43 -14.32
N SER A 107 -3.06 -2.06 -13.84
CA SER A 107 -1.81 -2.73 -14.17
C SER A 107 -0.77 -2.43 -13.09
N VAL A 108 -0.05 -3.46 -12.65
CA VAL A 108 1.08 -3.32 -11.73
C VAL A 108 2.30 -2.66 -12.39
N HIS A 109 2.37 -2.66 -13.73
CA HIS A 109 3.53 -2.19 -14.49
C HIS A 109 3.55 -0.67 -14.71
N ARG A 110 2.49 0.05 -14.36
CA ARG A 110 2.41 1.49 -14.52
C ARG A 110 1.73 2.18 -13.35
N ARG A 111 2.16 3.39 -13.06
CA ARG A 111 1.52 4.32 -12.12
C ARG A 111 1.05 5.57 -12.84
N LEU A 112 -0.09 6.10 -12.44
CA LEU A 112 -0.58 7.39 -12.87
C LEU A 112 -0.04 8.48 -11.94
N ILE A 113 0.68 9.44 -12.49
CA ILE A 113 1.15 10.64 -11.80
C ILE A 113 0.10 11.73 -11.95
N ILE A 114 -0.43 12.22 -10.84
CA ILE A 114 -1.37 13.34 -10.81
C ILE A 114 -0.71 14.48 -10.04
N PRO A 115 -0.33 15.57 -10.72
CA PRO A 115 0.26 16.71 -10.05
C PRO A 115 -0.73 17.33 -9.06
N ARG A 116 -0.23 17.80 -7.91
CA ARG A 116 -0.95 18.70 -7.00
C ARG A 116 -1.60 19.84 -7.77
N GLY A 117 -2.79 20.23 -7.33
CA GLY A 117 -3.63 21.22 -7.97
C GLY A 117 -4.36 20.72 -9.22
N VAL A 118 -4.22 19.45 -9.61
CA VAL A 118 -5.11 18.82 -10.60
C VAL A 118 -6.25 18.12 -9.87
N ALA A 119 -7.47 18.61 -10.08
CA ALA A 119 -8.66 17.97 -9.55
C ALA A 119 -8.86 16.62 -10.22
N HIS A 120 -9.10 15.57 -9.44
CA HIS A 120 -9.29 14.24 -10.00
C HIS A 120 -10.38 13.44 -9.28
N THR A 121 -10.96 12.49 -10.01
CA THR A 121 -11.92 11.52 -9.51
C THR A 121 -11.93 10.30 -10.43
N PHE A 122 -12.39 9.17 -9.93
CA PHE A 122 -12.37 7.89 -10.63
C PHE A 122 -13.71 7.18 -10.50
N ASP A 123 -14.12 6.50 -11.58
CA ASP A 123 -15.22 5.54 -11.58
C ASP A 123 -14.72 4.13 -11.85
N ASN A 124 -15.57 3.15 -11.55
CA ASN A 124 -15.32 1.71 -11.74
C ASN A 124 -14.14 1.17 -10.92
N LEU A 125 -13.96 1.67 -9.69
CA LEU A 125 -12.92 1.20 -8.78
C LEU A 125 -13.31 -0.03 -7.96
N GLU A 126 -14.53 -0.54 -8.08
CA GLU A 126 -14.95 -1.70 -7.31
C GLU A 126 -14.02 -2.92 -7.50
N HIS A 127 -13.52 -3.45 -6.37
CA HIS A 127 -12.50 -4.52 -6.30
C HIS A 127 -11.13 -4.16 -6.88
N ILE A 128 -10.88 -2.89 -7.19
CA ILE A 128 -9.55 -2.36 -7.44
C ILE A 128 -8.90 -2.01 -6.11
N VAL A 129 -7.62 -2.33 -5.97
CA VAL A 129 -6.74 -1.83 -4.92
C VAL A 129 -5.88 -0.74 -5.54
N THR A 130 -5.89 0.44 -4.95
CA THR A 130 -5.03 1.55 -5.38
C THR A 130 -3.90 1.69 -4.38
N ARG A 131 -2.65 1.60 -4.85
CA ARG A 131 -1.49 2.03 -4.08
C ARG A 131 -1.21 3.47 -4.42
N ASP A 132 -1.08 4.33 -3.41
CA ASP A 132 -0.58 5.69 -3.56
C ASP A 132 0.81 5.81 -2.91
N GLU A 133 1.73 6.45 -3.61
CA GLU A 133 3.08 6.72 -3.12
C GLU A 133 3.34 8.22 -3.16
N PRO A 134 2.80 9.02 -2.23
CA PRO A 134 2.74 10.46 -2.40
C PRO A 134 4.12 11.15 -2.39
N ILE A 135 4.27 12.20 -3.21
CA ILE A 135 5.36 13.17 -3.06
C ILE A 135 4.81 14.45 -2.43
N TRP A 136 5.32 14.78 -1.25
CA TRP A 136 4.89 15.91 -0.46
C TRP A 136 5.71 17.18 -0.72
N TYR A 137 5.01 18.30 -0.70
CA TYR A 137 5.49 19.64 -0.92
C TYR A 137 4.91 20.57 0.14
N SER A 138 5.70 21.56 0.56
CA SER A 138 5.27 22.61 1.48
C SER A 138 5.52 24.00 0.89
N ASP A 139 4.78 24.97 1.44
CA ASP A 139 5.02 26.40 1.25
C ASP A 139 4.53 27.11 2.52
N THR A 140 5.27 28.11 2.99
CA THR A 140 5.00 28.76 4.29
C THR A 140 3.76 29.64 4.28
N ASN A 141 3.31 30.06 3.09
CA ASN A 141 2.23 31.04 2.93
C ASN A 141 1.07 30.53 2.05
N ASN A 142 0.81 29.22 2.04
CA ASN A 142 -0.33 28.67 1.31
C ASN A 142 -1.52 28.40 2.25
N PRO A 143 -2.54 29.28 2.29
CA PRO A 143 -3.68 29.12 3.21
C PRO A 143 -4.57 27.92 2.86
N ALA A 144 -4.44 27.39 1.64
CA ALA A 144 -5.16 26.20 1.21
C ALA A 144 -4.50 24.90 1.69
N TRP A 145 -3.23 24.94 2.10
CA TRP A 145 -2.51 23.78 2.60
C TRP A 145 -2.79 23.52 4.09
N ASN A 146 -3.11 22.28 4.42
CA ASN A 146 -3.23 21.82 5.80
C ASN A 146 -2.64 20.40 5.89
N ILE A 147 -1.71 20.20 6.82
CA ILE A 147 -1.03 18.92 7.04
C ILE A 147 -1.98 17.80 7.48
N ASP A 148 -3.06 18.13 8.19
CA ASP A 148 -4.06 17.17 8.67
C ASP A 148 -5.01 16.73 7.55
N ASN A 149 -5.21 17.58 6.53
CA ASN A 149 -6.05 17.31 5.38
C ASN A 149 -5.68 18.20 4.18
N ASP A 150 -4.85 17.64 3.30
CA ASP A 150 -4.37 18.32 2.08
C ASP A 150 -5.40 18.32 0.93
N LEU A 151 -6.54 17.66 1.12
CA LEU A 151 -7.56 17.53 0.08
C LEU A 151 -8.48 18.76 0.08
N ILE A 152 -8.85 19.23 -1.11
CA ILE A 152 -9.99 20.12 -1.33
C ILE A 152 -11.02 19.36 -2.16
N SER A 153 -12.25 19.31 -1.69
CA SER A 153 -13.36 18.59 -2.31
C SER A 153 -14.17 19.52 -3.22
N VAL A 154 -14.39 19.09 -4.47
CA VAL A 154 -15.23 19.79 -5.46
C VAL A 154 -16.35 18.87 -5.91
N ILE A 155 -17.60 19.36 -5.91
CA ILE A 155 -18.76 18.53 -6.28
C ILE A 155 -18.69 18.11 -7.75
N ARG A 156 -18.95 16.84 -8.06
CA ARG A 156 -18.76 16.29 -9.43
C ARG A 156 -19.58 16.96 -10.53
N ASN A 157 -20.76 17.46 -10.19
CA ASN A 157 -21.69 18.08 -11.16
C ASN A 157 -21.48 19.59 -11.33
N ILE A 158 -20.41 20.15 -10.76
CA ILE A 158 -20.10 21.57 -10.93
C ILE A 158 -19.68 21.85 -12.39
N LYS A 159 -19.99 23.05 -12.89
CA LYS A 159 -19.54 23.47 -14.22
C LYS A 159 -18.03 23.70 -14.23
N LEU A 160 -17.39 23.45 -15.38
CA LEU A 160 -15.93 23.54 -15.53
C LEU A 160 -15.37 24.93 -15.19
N ASP A 161 -16.09 25.99 -15.54
CA ASP A 161 -15.75 27.39 -15.24
C ASP A 161 -15.90 27.78 -13.77
N LEU A 162 -16.45 26.88 -12.94
CA LEU A 162 -16.61 27.05 -11.50
C LEU A 162 -15.63 26.19 -10.69
N PHE A 163 -14.74 25.43 -11.34
CA PHE A 163 -13.63 24.79 -10.63
C PHE A 163 -12.74 25.87 -10.00
N PRO A 164 -12.19 25.62 -8.79
CA PRO A 164 -11.38 26.61 -8.12
C PRO A 164 -10.03 26.78 -8.83
N ILE A 165 -9.43 27.96 -8.66
CA ILE A 165 -8.04 28.21 -9.03
C ILE A 165 -7.20 28.12 -7.76
N ILE A 166 -6.26 27.18 -7.74
CA ILE A 166 -5.50 26.78 -6.54
C ILE A 166 -4.03 27.17 -6.69
N GLN A 167 -3.51 27.84 -5.67
CA GLN A 167 -2.08 27.96 -5.46
C GLN A 167 -1.58 26.63 -4.86
N VAL A 168 -0.63 25.99 -5.52
CA VAL A 168 0.00 24.75 -5.03
C VAL A 168 1.28 25.03 -4.27
N ASN A 169 1.66 24.11 -3.38
CA ASN A 169 2.97 24.15 -2.72
C ASN A 169 4.09 23.88 -3.73
N LYS A 170 5.28 24.44 -3.48
CA LYS A 170 6.38 24.39 -4.46
C LYS A 170 7.61 23.65 -3.96
N HIS A 171 7.83 23.60 -2.65
CA HIS A 171 9.06 23.06 -2.10
C HIS A 171 8.89 21.60 -1.71
N ARG A 172 9.50 20.69 -2.48
CA ARG A 172 9.47 19.25 -2.17
C ARG A 172 10.06 19.03 -0.79
N LEU A 173 9.37 18.26 0.05
CA LEU A 173 9.91 17.86 1.34
C LEU A 173 11.10 16.91 1.15
N PRO A 174 12.08 16.91 2.07
CA PRO A 174 13.06 15.83 2.12
C PRO A 174 12.38 14.50 2.49
N ASP A 175 13.05 13.38 2.24
CA ASP A 175 12.52 12.05 2.56
C ASP A 175 12.18 11.89 4.06
N ASP A 176 12.99 12.48 4.95
CA ASP A 176 12.70 12.53 6.40
C ASP A 176 11.37 13.24 6.70
N GLY A 177 11.02 14.26 5.91
CA GLY A 177 9.73 14.95 6.01
C GLY A 177 8.57 14.04 5.62
N HIS A 178 8.75 13.21 4.58
CA HIS A 178 7.73 12.23 4.17
C HIS A 178 7.56 11.13 5.22
N LEU A 179 8.66 10.63 5.79
CA LEU A 179 8.64 9.66 6.89
C LEU A 179 7.95 10.24 8.13
N PHE A 180 8.20 11.51 8.46
CA PHE A 180 7.51 12.19 9.55
C PHE A 180 5.98 12.23 9.31
N LEU A 181 5.55 12.63 8.12
CA LEU A 181 4.12 12.67 7.76
C LEU A 181 3.48 11.28 7.83
N SER A 182 4.16 10.25 7.31
CA SER A 182 3.67 8.87 7.40
C SER A 182 3.51 8.41 8.85
N LYS A 183 4.47 8.71 9.72
CA LYS A 183 4.40 8.39 11.16
C LYS A 183 3.30 9.18 11.88
N LEU A 184 3.05 10.42 11.47
CA LEU A 184 1.92 11.20 11.98
C LEU A 184 0.59 10.53 11.60
N SER A 185 0.43 10.11 10.35
CA SER A 185 -0.74 9.33 9.89
C SER A 185 -0.88 8.01 10.66
N GLN A 186 0.21 7.29 10.91
CA GLN A 186 0.20 6.09 11.75
C GLN A 186 -0.33 6.37 13.16
N ALA A 187 0.17 7.42 13.82
CA ALA A 187 -0.26 7.77 15.16
C ALA A 187 -1.74 8.17 15.19
N LEU A 188 -2.21 8.91 14.17
CA LEU A 188 -3.61 9.33 14.05
C LEU A 188 -4.56 8.16 13.78
N LEU A 189 -4.11 7.16 13.01
CA LEU A 189 -4.91 6.00 12.60
C LEU A 189 -4.73 4.78 13.49
N ASP A 190 -4.08 4.94 14.65
CA ASP A 190 -4.17 3.98 15.75
C ASP A 190 -5.59 3.94 16.35
N LYS A 191 -6.43 4.90 16.02
CA LYS A 191 -7.88 4.81 16.17
C LYS A 191 -8.50 5.09 14.80
N PRO A 192 -9.12 4.10 14.14
CA PRO A 192 -9.75 4.31 12.85
C PRO A 192 -10.74 5.48 12.90
N LYS A 193 -10.72 6.28 11.85
CA LYS A 193 -11.61 7.43 11.68
C LYS A 193 -12.13 7.49 10.25
N SER A 194 -13.27 8.14 10.07
CA SER A 194 -13.78 8.41 8.73
C SER A 194 -12.93 9.45 8.02
N TYR A 195 -12.75 9.27 6.71
CA TYR A 195 -12.13 10.28 5.88
C TYR A 195 -13.00 11.53 5.83
N LEU A 196 -12.37 12.71 5.96
CA LEU A 196 -13.07 13.99 6.04
C LEU A 196 -13.06 14.69 4.68
N ALA A 197 -14.24 15.06 4.18
CA ALA A 197 -14.34 15.93 3.02
C ALA A 197 -14.07 17.39 3.43
N ARG A 198 -13.30 18.13 2.65
CA ARG A 198 -12.89 19.50 2.99
C ARG A 198 -13.33 20.47 1.90
N TYR A 199 -14.28 21.33 2.23
CA TYR A 199 -14.88 22.26 1.26
C TYR A 199 -14.43 23.70 1.50
N PRO A 200 -14.13 24.46 0.45
CA PRO A 200 -13.96 25.91 0.57
C PRO A 200 -15.33 26.54 0.79
N VAL A 201 -15.42 27.46 1.77
CA VAL A 201 -16.60 28.24 2.07
C VAL A 201 -16.24 29.71 2.21
N LYS A 202 -17.13 30.58 1.73
CA LYS A 202 -16.97 32.02 1.89
C LYS A 202 -17.74 32.50 3.10
N ILE A 203 -17.04 32.99 4.12
CA ILE A 203 -17.63 33.57 5.33
C ILE A 203 -17.31 35.07 5.33
N GLY A 204 -18.29 35.88 4.92
CA GLY A 204 -18.07 37.31 4.69
C GLY A 204 -17.13 37.56 3.51
N ALA A 205 -16.00 38.22 3.77
CA ALA A 205 -14.98 38.54 2.76
C ALA A 205 -13.81 37.52 2.73
N THR A 206 -13.79 36.55 3.64
CA THR A 206 -12.70 35.57 3.74
C THR A 206 -13.13 34.20 3.21
N GLU A 207 -12.22 33.53 2.53
CA GLU A 207 -12.34 32.11 2.21
C GLU A 207 -11.79 31.30 3.37
N GLN A 208 -12.55 30.30 3.80
CA GLN A 208 -12.19 29.36 4.86
C GLN A 208 -12.47 27.94 4.39
N PHE A 209 -11.95 26.95 5.11
CA PHE A 209 -12.22 25.55 4.82
C PHE A 209 -12.97 24.92 5.98
N ILE A 210 -14.03 24.19 5.67
CA ILE A 210 -14.75 23.35 6.64
C ILE A 210 -14.50 21.88 6.34
N MET A 211 -14.34 21.09 7.39
CA MET A 211 -14.25 19.64 7.30
C MET A 211 -15.60 19.02 7.66
N LEU A 212 -16.09 18.12 6.82
CA LEU A 212 -17.33 17.39 7.01
C LEU A 212 -17.03 15.91 7.19
N GLU A 213 -17.45 15.38 8.33
CA GLU A 213 -17.39 13.96 8.62
C GLU A 213 -18.69 13.25 8.16
N PRO A 214 -18.59 12.10 7.50
CA PRO A 214 -19.74 11.26 7.19
C PRO A 214 -20.43 10.78 8.47
N LYS A 215 -21.76 10.88 8.53
CA LYS A 215 -22.53 10.50 9.74
C LYS A 215 -22.59 8.99 10.02
N THR A 216 -22.36 8.13 9.04
CA THR A 216 -22.86 6.74 9.08
C THR A 216 -21.90 5.67 8.54
N TRP A 217 -20.59 5.90 8.53
CA TRP A 217 -19.65 4.84 8.11
C TRP A 217 -19.40 3.75 9.17
N GLY A 218 -20.12 3.83 10.29
CA GLY A 218 -20.35 2.70 11.21
C GLY A 218 -19.28 2.51 12.29
N ASP A 219 -19.64 1.73 13.30
CA ASP A 219 -18.75 1.16 14.30
C ASP A 219 -18.33 -0.24 13.81
N ASP A 220 -17.13 -0.35 13.24
CA ASP A 220 -16.58 -1.59 12.70
C ASP A 220 -15.90 -2.47 13.77
N ALA A 221 -15.91 -2.04 15.03
CA ALA A 221 -15.18 -2.70 16.12
C ALA A 221 -15.63 -4.15 16.33
N ASN A 222 -16.94 -4.42 16.29
CA ASN A 222 -17.50 -5.76 16.50
C ASN A 222 -17.10 -6.75 15.40
N GLU A 223 -17.00 -6.29 14.15
CA GLU A 223 -16.57 -7.14 13.06
C GLU A 223 -15.07 -7.39 13.13
N LEU A 224 -14.30 -6.35 13.43
CA LEU A 224 -12.87 -6.46 13.63
C LEU A 224 -12.50 -7.40 14.79
N GLU A 225 -13.21 -7.34 15.92
CA GLU A 225 -12.97 -8.23 17.05
C GLU A 225 -13.14 -9.71 16.64
N ARG A 226 -14.13 -10.01 15.78
CA ARG A 226 -14.32 -11.36 15.22
C ARG A 226 -13.16 -11.77 14.32
N LEU A 227 -12.63 -10.86 13.51
CA LEU A 227 -11.47 -11.12 12.64
C LEU A 227 -10.18 -11.35 13.43
N LEU A 228 -10.03 -10.70 14.59
CA LEU A 228 -8.87 -10.86 15.47
C LEU A 228 -8.97 -12.06 16.40
N ASN A 229 -10.17 -12.61 16.60
CA ASN A 229 -10.40 -13.78 17.45
C ASN A 229 -10.02 -15.08 16.72
N VAL A 230 -8.72 -15.27 16.53
CA VAL A 230 -8.14 -16.46 15.91
C VAL A 230 -7.28 -17.25 16.92
N PRO A 231 -7.06 -18.56 16.72
CA PRO A 231 -6.17 -19.34 17.57
C PRO A 231 -4.76 -18.74 17.66
N THR A 232 -4.24 -18.63 18.89
CA THR A 232 -2.86 -18.18 19.12
C THR A 232 -1.86 -19.24 18.67
N ILE A 233 -0.90 -18.86 17.85
CA ILE A 233 0.23 -19.69 17.43
C ILE A 233 1.50 -18.94 17.85
N PRO A 234 2.39 -19.51 18.69
CA PRO A 234 3.61 -18.81 19.11
C PRO A 234 4.45 -18.33 17.91
N GLY A 235 4.82 -17.05 17.90
CA GLY A 235 5.57 -16.43 16.80
C GLY A 235 4.73 -16.02 15.59
N VAL A 236 3.41 -16.22 15.62
CA VAL A 236 2.47 -15.75 14.61
C VAL A 236 1.37 -14.94 15.28
N GLU A 237 1.14 -13.72 14.80
CA GLU A 237 0.14 -12.83 15.36
C GLU A 237 -0.75 -12.24 14.28
N VAL A 238 -2.07 -12.24 14.50
CA VAL A 238 -3.01 -11.48 13.68
C VAL A 238 -3.31 -10.18 14.40
N ARG A 239 -3.03 -9.05 13.74
CA ARG A 239 -3.12 -7.72 14.34
C ARG A 239 -4.00 -6.82 13.48
N ARG A 240 -4.58 -5.80 14.11
CA ARG A 240 -5.26 -4.73 13.39
C ARG A 240 -4.23 -3.88 12.64
N ASN A 241 -4.55 -3.51 11.40
CA ASN A 241 -3.86 -2.47 10.64
C ASN A 241 -4.20 -1.07 11.16
N ARG A 242 -3.46 -0.08 10.67
CA ARG A 242 -3.80 1.34 10.81
C ARG A 242 -4.54 1.80 9.57
N TYR A 243 -5.79 2.23 9.70
CA TYR A 243 -6.62 2.61 8.56
C TYR A 243 -7.64 3.72 8.87
N ALA A 244 -8.06 4.40 7.80
CA ALA A 244 -9.22 5.26 7.77
C ALA A 244 -10.35 4.61 6.96
N LEU A 245 -11.59 4.93 7.29
CA LEU A 245 -12.77 4.54 6.52
C LEU A 245 -12.95 5.52 5.36
N THR A 246 -12.91 5.03 4.13
CA THR A 246 -13.13 5.82 2.89
C THR A 246 -14.49 5.52 2.26
N GLY A 247 -15.18 4.51 2.79
CA GLY A 247 -16.56 4.14 2.49
C GLY A 247 -17.03 3.09 3.51
N PRO A 248 -18.29 2.63 3.45
CA PRO A 248 -18.81 1.62 4.37
C PRO A 248 -18.03 0.30 4.41
N SER A 249 -17.38 -0.08 3.31
CA SER A 249 -16.48 -1.25 3.25
C SER A 249 -15.23 -0.97 2.41
N SER A 250 -14.76 0.28 2.48
CA SER A 250 -13.59 0.77 1.75
C SER A 250 -12.61 1.42 2.73
N TRP A 251 -11.32 1.08 2.62
CA TRP A 251 -10.33 1.39 3.65
C TRP A 251 -9.11 2.05 3.03
N THR A 252 -8.61 3.13 3.64
CA THR A 252 -7.27 3.67 3.37
C THR A 252 -6.32 3.17 4.45
N LEU A 253 -5.36 2.35 4.05
CA LEU A 253 -4.35 1.72 4.91
C LEU A 253 -3.05 2.52 4.84
N VAL A 254 -2.49 2.84 6.00
CA VAL A 254 -1.13 3.40 6.12
C VAL A 254 -0.16 2.33 6.61
N PRO A 255 1.17 2.52 6.52
CA PRO A 255 2.14 1.51 6.97
C PRO A 255 2.02 1.11 8.43
N ASN A 256 2.29 -0.16 8.73
CA ASN A 256 2.33 -0.70 10.09
C ASN A 256 3.73 -0.61 10.71
N THR A 257 4.77 -0.72 9.89
CA THR A 257 6.17 -0.64 10.30
C THR A 257 6.64 0.81 10.31
N SER A 258 7.61 1.12 11.17
CA SER A 258 8.17 2.48 11.29
C SER A 258 9.17 2.83 10.19
N ALA A 259 9.59 1.85 9.38
CA ALA A 259 10.31 2.07 8.13
C ALA A 259 9.39 2.61 7.01
N CYS A 260 8.08 2.38 7.13
CA CYS A 260 7.04 2.83 6.20
C CYS A 260 7.18 2.31 4.75
N VAL A 261 8.05 1.33 4.51
CA VAL A 261 8.24 0.68 3.21
C VAL A 261 7.31 -0.52 3.11
N ALA A 262 6.57 -0.63 2.01
CA ALA A 262 5.68 -1.74 1.77
C ALA A 262 5.68 -2.12 0.29
N ASP A 263 6.01 -3.36 -0.03
CA ASP A 263 5.92 -3.89 -1.39
C ASP A 263 4.57 -4.58 -1.62
N ILE A 264 4.26 -4.85 -2.89
CA ILE A 264 3.14 -5.71 -3.27
C ILE A 264 3.68 -7.03 -3.81
N LEU A 265 3.20 -8.12 -3.25
CA LEU A 265 3.48 -9.48 -3.69
C LEU A 265 2.23 -10.09 -4.32
N HIS A 266 2.43 -10.83 -5.41
CA HIS A 266 1.34 -11.56 -6.07
C HIS A 266 1.36 -13.02 -5.64
N LEU A 267 0.39 -13.42 -4.82
CA LEU A 267 0.14 -14.80 -4.43
C LEU A 267 -0.79 -15.45 -5.46
N PRO A 268 -0.31 -16.39 -6.29
CA PRO A 268 -1.15 -17.02 -7.29
C PRO A 268 -2.16 -17.98 -6.64
N THR A 269 -3.26 -18.28 -7.34
CA THR A 269 -4.13 -19.41 -6.99
C THR A 269 -3.30 -20.68 -6.87
N ALA A 270 -3.59 -21.51 -5.86
CA ALA A 270 -2.97 -22.83 -5.75
C ALA A 270 -3.33 -23.72 -6.96
N ILE A 271 -2.38 -23.95 -7.88
CA ILE A 271 -2.63 -24.74 -9.11
C ILE A 271 -2.32 -26.23 -8.88
N ASP A 272 -1.52 -26.61 -7.88
CA ASP A 272 -1.19 -28.01 -7.61
C ASP A 272 -1.08 -28.31 -6.10
N GLU A 273 -2.06 -29.07 -5.60
CA GLU A 273 -2.11 -29.53 -4.20
C GLU A 273 -0.88 -30.38 -3.81
N ASN A 274 -0.26 -31.10 -4.76
CA ASN A 274 0.85 -32.00 -4.45
C ASN A 274 2.19 -31.27 -4.24
N ILE A 275 2.38 -30.10 -4.85
CA ILE A 275 3.60 -29.29 -4.74
C ILE A 275 3.52 -28.37 -3.51
N ILE A 276 2.36 -27.74 -3.27
CA ILE A 276 2.20 -26.76 -2.18
C ILE A 276 2.16 -27.47 -0.81
N ASN A 277 1.58 -28.67 -0.70
CA ASN A 277 1.50 -29.39 0.57
C ASN A 277 2.87 -29.91 1.08
N LYS A 278 3.91 -29.94 0.23
CA LYS A 278 5.25 -30.43 0.61
C LYS A 278 6.29 -29.33 0.81
N THR A 279 6.00 -28.11 0.38
CA THR A 279 7.02 -27.06 0.26
C THR A 279 6.72 -25.95 1.26
N LYS A 280 7.50 -25.89 2.34
CA LYS A 280 7.46 -24.80 3.31
C LYS A 280 8.67 -23.91 3.12
N TYR A 281 8.51 -22.62 3.32
CA TYR A 281 9.64 -21.69 3.35
C TYR A 281 9.62 -20.88 4.63
N LEU A 282 10.79 -20.35 5.01
CA LEU A 282 10.91 -19.38 6.09
C LEU A 282 11.80 -18.22 5.67
N HIS A 283 11.67 -17.14 6.41
CA HIS A 283 12.59 -16.02 6.35
C HIS A 283 13.60 -16.15 7.50
N ALA A 284 14.88 -16.23 7.15
CA ALA A 284 15.95 -16.44 8.12
C ALA A 284 16.19 -15.19 8.98
N ARG A 285 16.03 -14.01 8.37
CA ARG A 285 16.42 -12.73 8.97
C ARG A 285 15.27 -11.73 9.09
N THR A 286 14.18 -11.94 8.35
CA THR A 286 13.06 -10.99 8.35
C THR A 286 11.85 -11.52 9.10
N LYS A 287 11.28 -10.67 9.97
CA LYS A 287 9.91 -10.82 10.43
C LYS A 287 9.01 -10.21 9.37
N LYS A 288 8.00 -10.95 8.91
CA LYS A 288 7.07 -10.48 7.87
C LYS A 288 5.78 -9.96 8.49
N CYS A 289 5.20 -8.95 7.86
CA CYS A 289 3.87 -8.43 8.14
C CYS A 289 3.11 -8.41 6.80
N TYR A 290 2.12 -9.29 6.67
CA TYR A 290 1.32 -9.46 5.46
C TYR A 290 -0.09 -8.94 5.65
N THR A 291 -0.53 -8.07 4.75
CA THR A 291 -1.93 -7.66 4.62
C THR A 291 -2.48 -8.14 3.29
N LEU A 292 -3.62 -8.82 3.33
CA LEU A 292 -4.31 -9.34 2.16
C LEU A 292 -5.28 -8.27 1.64
N LEU A 293 -5.10 -7.78 0.41
CA LEU A 293 -5.70 -6.52 -0.03
C LEU A 293 -6.97 -6.66 -0.88
N ASN A 294 -7.13 -7.77 -1.60
CA ASN A 294 -8.25 -8.00 -2.51
C ASN A 294 -9.05 -9.25 -2.13
N HIS A 295 -10.25 -9.40 -2.70
CA HIS A 295 -11.15 -10.53 -2.40
C HIS A 295 -11.53 -10.62 -0.91
N GLN A 296 -11.95 -9.51 -0.31
CA GLN A 296 -12.44 -9.49 1.07
C GLN A 296 -13.47 -10.60 1.33
N GLY A 297 -13.32 -11.33 2.44
CA GLY A 297 -14.12 -12.49 2.78
C GLY A 297 -13.58 -13.84 2.25
N LEU A 298 -12.55 -13.85 1.42
CA LEU A 298 -11.89 -15.08 0.98
C LEU A 298 -11.08 -15.71 2.12
N ASP A 299 -11.33 -16.98 2.44
CA ASP A 299 -10.49 -17.70 3.39
C ASP A 299 -9.15 -18.12 2.77
N ILE A 300 -8.06 -17.82 3.48
CA ILE A 300 -6.69 -18.23 3.16
C ILE A 300 -6.20 -19.19 4.23
N GLU A 301 -5.62 -20.31 3.81
CA GLU A 301 -5.10 -21.33 4.70
C GLU A 301 -3.59 -21.21 4.84
N PHE A 302 -3.12 -21.10 6.07
CA PHE A 302 -1.72 -21.14 6.44
C PHE A 302 -1.43 -22.44 7.20
N GLU A 303 -0.30 -23.05 6.89
CA GLU A 303 0.30 -24.08 7.73
C GLU A 303 1.65 -23.56 8.20
N PHE A 304 1.90 -23.65 9.50
CA PHE A 304 3.11 -23.18 10.17
C PHE A 304 3.85 -24.35 10.79
N VAL A 305 5.18 -24.22 10.87
CA VAL A 305 6.08 -25.09 11.65
C VAL A 305 7.07 -24.19 12.36
N ASP A 306 7.16 -24.32 13.67
CA ASP A 306 8.10 -23.54 14.47
C ASP A 306 9.48 -24.21 14.44
N LEU A 307 10.48 -23.52 13.89
CA LEU A 307 11.86 -24.02 13.75
C LEU A 307 12.85 -23.23 14.61
N ARG A 308 12.36 -22.48 15.59
CA ARG A 308 13.20 -21.71 16.51
C ARG A 308 13.70 -22.64 17.63
N ASN A 309 15.00 -22.88 17.67
CA ASN A 309 15.61 -23.83 18.62
C ASN A 309 15.39 -23.48 20.10
N ASP A 310 15.13 -22.20 20.39
CA ASP A 310 14.84 -21.71 21.73
C ASP A 310 13.33 -21.63 22.05
N SER A 311 12.47 -22.15 21.18
CA SER A 311 11.01 -22.16 21.37
C SER A 311 10.51 -23.44 22.03
N GLU A 312 9.57 -23.30 22.97
CA GLU A 312 8.85 -24.42 23.58
C GLU A 312 7.99 -25.20 22.58
N THR A 313 7.65 -24.58 21.45
CA THR A 313 6.86 -25.20 20.38
C THR A 313 7.71 -25.65 19.19
N PHE A 314 9.03 -25.81 19.35
CA PHE A 314 9.90 -26.32 18.30
C PHE A 314 9.36 -27.63 17.66
N GLY A 315 9.34 -27.68 16.34
CA GLY A 315 8.84 -28.79 15.53
C GLY A 315 7.30 -28.92 15.49
N VAL A 316 6.55 -28.13 16.27
CA VAL A 316 5.09 -28.17 16.29
C VAL A 316 4.54 -27.57 15.00
N SER A 317 3.67 -28.33 14.33
CA SER A 317 2.91 -27.84 13.20
C SER A 317 1.53 -27.34 13.63
N SER A 318 1.14 -26.17 13.12
CA SER A 318 -0.16 -25.54 13.36
C SER A 318 -0.80 -25.12 12.05
N ARG A 319 -2.12 -25.08 12.01
CA ARG A 319 -2.87 -24.56 10.87
C ARG A 319 -3.74 -23.39 11.30
N LEU A 320 -3.82 -22.38 10.43
CA LEU A 320 -4.64 -21.21 10.65
C LEU A 320 -5.41 -20.87 9.38
N LYS A 321 -6.71 -20.65 9.52
CA LYS A 321 -7.54 -20.11 8.45
C LYS A 321 -7.79 -18.65 8.76
N ILE A 322 -7.49 -17.79 7.81
CA ILE A 322 -7.59 -16.34 7.96
C ILE A 322 -8.49 -15.83 6.85
N THR A 323 -9.57 -15.16 7.24
CA THR A 323 -10.44 -14.48 6.30
C THR A 323 -9.73 -13.22 5.80
N CYS A 324 -9.61 -13.09 4.48
CA CYS A 324 -9.01 -11.94 3.84
C CYS A 324 -9.78 -10.67 4.20
N ASP A 325 -9.13 -9.78 4.93
CA ASP A 325 -9.68 -8.48 5.28
C ASP A 325 -8.55 -7.45 5.36
N PRO A 326 -8.61 -6.34 4.60
CA PRO A 326 -7.55 -5.35 4.59
C PRO A 326 -7.33 -4.66 5.95
N ARG A 327 -8.28 -4.75 6.89
CA ARG A 327 -8.16 -4.16 8.23
C ARG A 327 -7.25 -4.95 9.17
N ILE A 328 -6.83 -6.16 8.81
CA ILE A 328 -5.92 -6.99 9.60
C ILE A 328 -4.62 -7.32 8.85
N ASN A 329 -3.55 -7.58 9.59
CA ASN A 329 -2.32 -8.15 9.07
C ASN A 329 -1.92 -9.39 9.87
N ILE A 330 -1.04 -10.18 9.26
CA ILE A 330 -0.44 -11.37 9.84
C ILE A 330 1.04 -11.09 10.00
N THR A 331 1.51 -11.10 11.24
CA THR A 331 2.92 -10.99 11.57
C THR A 331 3.49 -12.40 11.80
N ILE A 332 4.59 -12.72 11.13
CA ILE A 332 5.26 -14.02 11.23
C ILE A 332 6.73 -13.77 11.61
N GLU A 333 7.15 -14.26 12.77
CA GLU A 333 8.54 -14.19 13.24
C GLU A 333 9.52 -14.92 12.31
N ASN A 334 10.77 -14.44 12.27
CA ASN A 334 11.86 -15.19 11.65
C ASN A 334 12.05 -16.54 12.35
N GLY A 335 12.30 -17.58 11.55
CA GLY A 335 12.41 -18.97 12.03
C GLY A 335 11.07 -19.72 12.13
N ILE A 336 9.93 -19.12 11.80
CA ILE A 336 8.69 -19.86 11.54
C ILE A 336 8.63 -20.20 10.04
N ALA A 337 8.58 -21.50 9.73
CA ALA A 337 8.32 -21.96 8.37
C ALA A 337 6.83 -22.02 8.08
N TYR A 338 6.43 -21.73 6.85
CA TYR A 338 5.03 -21.76 6.49
C TYR A 338 4.75 -22.12 5.04
N SER A 339 3.49 -22.43 4.77
CA SER A 339 2.92 -22.53 3.42
C SER A 339 1.59 -21.79 3.37
N ILE A 340 1.32 -21.10 2.27
CA ILE A 340 0.08 -20.36 2.05
C ILE A 340 -0.72 -21.00 0.93
N ARG A 341 -2.03 -21.18 1.14
CA ARG A 341 -2.98 -21.68 0.13
C ARG A 341 -4.15 -20.73 -0.02
N CYS A 342 -4.45 -20.36 -1.25
CA CYS A 342 -5.60 -19.53 -1.61
C CYS A 342 -6.26 -20.05 -2.89
N ALA A 343 -7.59 -19.88 -2.96
CA ALA A 343 -8.39 -20.29 -4.11
C ALA A 343 -8.41 -19.26 -5.26
N LYS A 344 -7.85 -18.06 -5.03
CA LYS A 344 -7.80 -16.95 -5.98
C LYS A 344 -6.43 -16.28 -5.93
N ASN A 345 -6.09 -15.51 -6.96
CA ASN A 345 -4.92 -14.65 -6.95
C ASN A 345 -5.10 -13.53 -5.92
N VAL A 346 -4.19 -13.43 -4.96
CA VAL A 346 -4.26 -12.44 -3.88
C VAL A 346 -3.12 -11.44 -3.99
N LEU A 347 -3.45 -10.16 -3.88
CA LEU A 347 -2.50 -9.07 -3.70
C LEU A 347 -2.15 -8.98 -2.22
N VAL A 348 -0.87 -9.12 -1.91
CA VAL A 348 -0.37 -9.10 -0.54
C VAL A 348 0.53 -7.89 -0.37
N ARG A 349 0.13 -6.95 0.48
CA ARG A 349 1.05 -5.92 0.99
C ARG A 349 2.03 -6.60 1.94
N CYS A 350 3.32 -6.41 1.70
CA CYS A 350 4.39 -6.95 2.52
C CYS A 350 5.21 -5.82 3.15
N GLU A 351 5.18 -5.78 4.48
CA GLU A 351 6.10 -4.99 5.30
C GLU A 351 7.00 -5.96 6.08
N HIS A 352 8.17 -5.50 6.53
CA HIS A 352 9.08 -6.38 7.27
C HIS A 352 9.96 -5.62 8.26
N GLU A 353 10.46 -6.36 9.24
CA GLU A 353 11.55 -5.95 10.13
C GLU A 353 12.74 -6.86 9.85
N VAL A 354 13.95 -6.30 9.87
CA VAL A 354 15.19 -7.04 9.60
C VAL A 354 15.93 -7.28 10.92
N PHE A 355 16.50 -8.47 11.09
CA PHE A 355 17.27 -8.87 12.26
C PHE A 355 18.70 -9.29 11.84
N VAL A 356 19.67 -8.98 12.70
CA VAL A 356 21.11 -9.31 12.54
C VAL A 356 21.70 -9.86 13.84
N ASP A 357 22.88 -10.48 13.76
CA ASP A 357 23.65 -10.92 14.94
C ASP A 357 24.73 -9.92 15.37
N GLU A 358 25.13 -9.96 16.65
CA GLU A 358 26.10 -9.03 17.27
C GLU A 358 27.49 -9.04 16.62
N ASN A 359 27.87 -10.15 15.98
CA ASN A 359 29.22 -10.40 15.47
C ASN A 359 29.26 -10.76 13.97
N GLU A 360 28.17 -10.55 13.23
CA GLU A 360 28.16 -10.77 11.79
C GLU A 360 28.86 -9.60 11.06
N PRO A 361 29.78 -9.87 10.10
CA PRO A 361 30.30 -8.83 9.23
C PRO A 361 29.13 -8.21 8.44
N ARG A 362 28.94 -6.89 8.55
CA ARG A 362 27.78 -6.16 7.98
C ARG A 362 27.76 -6.05 6.44
N SER A 363 28.36 -7.00 5.74
CA SER A 363 28.44 -7.03 4.28
C SER A 363 27.23 -7.69 3.60
N ASP A 364 26.29 -8.23 4.37
CA ASP A 364 25.31 -9.21 3.89
C ASP A 364 23.87 -8.96 4.39
N ILE A 365 23.50 -7.71 4.74
CA ILE A 365 22.09 -7.45 5.06
C ILE A 365 21.27 -7.81 3.81
N PRO A 366 20.36 -8.80 3.89
CA PRO A 366 19.77 -9.39 2.69
C PRO A 366 18.92 -8.35 1.98
N MET A 367 19.08 -8.24 0.65
CA MET A 367 18.06 -7.60 -0.18
C MET A 367 16.74 -8.38 -0.02
N PHE A 368 15.61 -7.77 -0.34
CA PHE A 368 14.31 -8.33 0.02
C PHE A 368 14.12 -9.69 -0.65
N ASN A 369 13.61 -10.67 0.11
CA ASN A 369 13.42 -12.07 -0.28
C ASN A 369 14.70 -12.89 -0.51
N ASN A 370 15.90 -12.30 -0.40
CA ASN A 370 17.15 -13.08 -0.45
C ASN A 370 17.41 -13.88 0.84
N ASP A 371 16.57 -13.69 1.87
CA ASP A 371 16.61 -14.44 3.14
C ASP A 371 15.62 -15.61 3.19
N LEU A 372 14.96 -15.92 2.07
CA LEU A 372 13.98 -16.99 1.99
C LEU A 372 14.71 -18.35 1.86
N ILE A 373 14.40 -19.26 2.78
CA ILE A 373 14.97 -20.62 2.82
C ILE A 373 13.85 -21.63 2.59
N LEU A 374 14.07 -22.53 1.64
CA LEU A 374 13.25 -23.72 1.44
C LEU A 374 13.52 -24.74 2.55
N ILE A 375 12.47 -25.27 3.16
CA ILE A 375 12.58 -26.28 4.22
C ILE A 375 12.67 -27.68 3.65
N THR A 376 13.74 -28.36 4.03
CA THR A 376 14.04 -29.77 3.75
C THR A 376 13.98 -30.56 5.07
N ASP A 377 13.93 -31.90 4.98
CA ASP A 377 13.85 -32.77 6.16
C ASP A 377 15.02 -32.53 7.15
N ASP A 378 16.23 -32.27 6.64
CA ASP A 378 17.42 -31.99 7.47
C ASP A 378 17.25 -30.74 8.36
N ILE A 379 16.62 -29.67 7.84
CA ILE A 379 16.42 -28.42 8.60
C ILE A 379 15.44 -28.64 9.76
N LEU A 380 14.48 -29.55 9.60
CA LEU A 380 13.52 -29.88 10.66
C LEU A 380 14.21 -30.58 11.84
N GLU A 381 15.28 -31.33 11.61
CA GLU A 381 15.98 -32.10 12.65
C GLU A 381 16.91 -31.24 13.52
N TYR A 382 17.59 -30.25 12.93
CA TYR A 382 18.58 -29.42 13.63
C TYR A 382 18.07 -28.02 14.00
N GLY A 383 16.98 -27.59 13.37
CA GLY A 383 16.37 -26.28 13.52
C GLY A 383 17.32 -25.11 13.22
N LEU A 384 16.91 -23.88 13.53
CA LEU A 384 17.64 -22.67 13.13
C LEU A 384 18.01 -21.79 14.33
N GLN A 385 19.29 -21.43 14.39
CA GLN A 385 19.71 -20.24 15.13
C GLN A 385 19.31 -19.01 14.34
N ARG A 386 18.70 -18.04 15.04
CA ARG A 386 18.11 -16.87 14.43
C ARG A 386 18.74 -15.60 14.99
N PRO A 387 18.90 -14.57 14.16
CA PRO A 387 19.36 -13.28 14.64
C PRO A 387 18.35 -12.66 15.58
N LYS A 388 18.85 -12.02 16.64
CA LYS A 388 18.03 -11.46 17.73
C LYS A 388 17.99 -9.93 17.76
N ILE A 389 18.91 -9.25 17.09
CA ILE A 389 18.96 -7.78 17.11
C ILE A 389 18.19 -7.22 15.93
N ARG A 390 17.08 -6.53 16.23
CA ARG A 390 16.31 -5.79 15.22
C ARG A 390 17.13 -4.61 14.70
N CYS A 391 17.26 -4.50 13.39
CA CYS A 391 17.85 -3.33 12.73
C CYS A 391 17.00 -2.08 12.98
N PRO A 392 17.62 -0.90 13.14
CA PRO A 392 16.87 0.35 13.16
C PRO A 392 16.05 0.54 11.88
N ASP A 393 14.85 1.09 12.00
CA ASP A 393 13.95 1.32 10.84
C ASP A 393 14.57 2.21 9.76
N SER A 394 15.46 3.14 10.15
CA SER A 394 16.20 3.97 9.20
C SER A 394 17.17 3.14 8.34
N VAL A 395 17.73 2.05 8.88
CA VAL A 395 18.59 1.13 8.10
C VAL A 395 17.74 0.36 7.10
N VAL A 396 16.59 -0.18 7.54
CA VAL A 396 15.65 -0.90 6.64
C VAL A 396 15.18 0.01 5.50
N TYR A 397 14.88 1.27 5.81
CA TYR A 397 14.54 2.28 4.81
C TYR A 397 15.66 2.49 3.77
N GLN A 398 16.91 2.62 4.23
CA GLN A 398 18.07 2.78 3.33
C GLN A 398 18.35 1.52 2.50
N MET A 399 18.09 0.33 3.04
CA MET A 399 18.18 -0.91 2.26
C MET A 399 17.18 -0.93 1.10
N ALA A 400 15.94 -0.51 1.35
CA ALA A 400 14.92 -0.40 0.31
C ALA A 400 15.30 0.61 -0.78
N LYS A 401 15.94 1.72 -0.38
CA LYS A 401 16.50 2.71 -1.31
C LYS A 401 17.60 2.11 -2.19
N LEU A 402 18.48 1.31 -1.60
CA LEU A 402 19.57 0.65 -2.33
C LEU A 402 19.03 -0.39 -3.31
N GLU A 403 18.03 -1.20 -2.91
CA GLU A 403 17.38 -2.16 -3.78
C GLU A 403 16.78 -1.50 -5.02
N GLN A 404 16.09 -0.36 -4.84
CA GLN A 404 15.58 0.45 -5.95
C GLN A 404 16.68 0.93 -6.91
N GLN A 405 17.87 1.25 -6.40
CA GLN A 405 18.97 1.73 -7.23
C GLN A 405 19.65 0.61 -8.03
N MET A 406 19.76 -0.58 -7.43
CA MET A 406 20.44 -1.73 -8.05
C MET A 406 19.68 -2.27 -9.27
N GLU A 407 18.34 -2.24 -9.25
CA GLU A 407 17.55 -2.66 -10.41
C GLU A 407 17.55 -1.66 -11.58
N ILE A 408 17.94 -0.40 -11.36
CA ILE A 408 18.09 0.58 -12.46
C ILE A 408 19.39 0.31 -13.27
N THR A 409 20.31 -0.48 -12.73
CA THR A 409 21.63 -0.74 -13.31
C THR A 409 21.79 -2.10 -14.01
N GLU A 410 20.80 -2.98 -13.94
CA GLU A 410 20.71 -4.22 -14.73
C GLU A 410 19.77 -4.01 -15.93
#